data_AF-A0A6I2A2Q7-F1
#
_entry.id   AF-A0A6I2A2Q7-F1
#
_cell.length_a   1.000
_cell.length_b   1.000
_cell.length_c   1.000
_cell.angle_alpha   90.00
_cell.angle_beta   90.00
_cell.angle_gamma   90.00
#
_symmetry.space_group_name_H-M   'P 1'
#
loop_
_entity.id
_entity.type
_entity.pdbx_description
1 polymer ?
#
loop_
_entity_poly.entity_id
_entity_poly.type
_entity_poly.pdbx_seq_one_letter_code
_entity_poly.pdbx_strand_id
1 'polypeptide(L)'
;MKREGIIKDLETFLEELRNYREFRKQMKRRTFTSKALEQIADLRRTLVRKSGKYKYLIAEITGIENVSIFMNNKEFPTDIWSVGLLGNPVTRTPTALDYCLDSVGQAIGKLEDDIKMGKRDTQTGEILTKADISGSEPTEALTAKANWKDIKTEYGVTKRSFGKRINFVKDPFKRAVIYRDVEQAFILERSGFSKPAVILAGGVIEELLRLYLKHKKITPTNDSFDGYIQTCEQNGLLKAGVSRLTDSARHFRNLVHLSREETKRHTTSKSAAIGAVSSIFTIANDF
;
A
#
# COMPACT_ATOMS: atom_id res chain seq x y z
N MET A 1 -23.33 16.00 -3.40
CA MET A 1 -22.35 17.06 -3.72
C MET A 1 -22.29 17.21 -5.23
N LYS A 2 -22.45 18.42 -5.77
CA LYS A 2 -22.13 18.67 -7.18
C LYS A 2 -20.61 18.52 -7.35
N ARG A 3 -20.17 17.71 -8.32
CA ARG A 3 -18.75 17.59 -8.67
C ARG A 3 -18.36 18.86 -9.44
N GLU A 4 -17.31 19.54 -8.98
CA GLU A 4 -16.78 20.78 -9.57
C GLU A 4 -15.26 20.65 -9.74
N GLY A 5 -14.65 21.54 -10.54
CA GLY A 5 -13.21 21.57 -10.76
C GLY A 5 -12.66 20.40 -11.60
N ILE A 6 -11.43 19.98 -11.29
CA ILE A 6 -10.65 19.02 -12.09
C ILE A 6 -11.33 17.65 -12.26
N ILE A 7 -12.11 17.21 -11.27
CA ILE A 7 -12.82 15.93 -11.34
C ILE A 7 -13.86 15.96 -12.47
N LYS A 8 -14.65 17.03 -12.56
CA LYS A 8 -15.68 17.19 -13.60
C LYS A 8 -15.06 17.26 -15.00
N ASP A 9 -13.92 17.91 -15.10
CA ASP A 9 -13.11 17.97 -16.32
C ASP A 9 -12.66 16.58 -16.78
N LEU A 10 -12.14 15.76 -15.86
CA LEU A 10 -11.72 14.39 -16.13
C LEU A 10 -12.90 13.45 -16.44
N GLU A 11 -14.05 13.61 -15.78
CA GLU A 11 -15.27 12.87 -16.10
C GLU A 11 -15.76 13.16 -17.52
N THR A 12 -15.75 14.43 -17.91
CA THR A 12 -16.11 14.85 -19.27
C THR A 12 -15.13 14.25 -20.28
N PHE A 13 -13.83 14.25 -19.96
CA PHE A 13 -12.81 13.64 -20.80
C PHE A 13 -12.99 12.12 -20.92
N LEU A 14 -13.32 11.43 -19.83
CA LEU A 14 -13.60 9.99 -19.81
C LEU A 14 -14.79 9.64 -20.71
N GLU A 15 -15.85 10.43 -20.66
CA GLU A 15 -17.05 10.20 -21.47
C GLU A 15 -16.79 10.41 -22.97
N GLU A 16 -16.01 11.42 -23.34
CA GLU A 16 -15.57 11.62 -24.72
C GLU A 16 -14.69 10.46 -25.22
N LEU A 17 -13.81 9.91 -24.38
CA LEU A 17 -13.03 8.71 -24.71
C LEU A 17 -13.93 7.49 -24.96
N ARG A 18 -14.99 7.30 -24.16
CA ARG A 18 -15.97 6.23 -24.35
C ARG A 18 -16.72 6.38 -25.66
N ASN A 19 -17.18 7.59 -25.97
CA ASN A 19 -17.83 7.90 -27.25
C ASN A 19 -16.90 7.58 -28.43
N TYR A 20 -15.64 8.00 -28.35
CA TYR A 20 -14.64 7.69 -29.39
C TYR A 20 -14.37 6.19 -29.54
N ARG A 21 -14.33 5.43 -28.43
CA ARG A 21 -14.21 3.96 -28.46
C ARG A 21 -15.39 3.32 -29.19
N GLU A 22 -16.61 3.75 -28.90
CA GLU A 22 -17.81 3.22 -29.56
C GLU A 22 -17.82 3.56 -31.05
N PHE A 23 -17.41 4.78 -31.44
CA PHE A 23 -17.25 5.14 -32.85
C PHE A 23 -16.22 4.23 -33.55
N ARG A 24 -15.07 3.94 -32.94
CA ARG A 24 -14.07 3.02 -33.50
C ARG A 24 -14.63 1.61 -33.68
N LYS A 25 -15.47 1.13 -32.77
CA LYS A 25 -16.15 -0.17 -32.91
C LYS A 25 -17.11 -0.18 -34.10
N GLN A 26 -17.85 0.92 -34.31
CA GLN A 26 -18.77 1.05 -35.44
C GLN A 26 -18.04 1.16 -36.79
N MET A 27 -16.88 1.84 -36.85
CA MET A 27 -16.02 1.93 -38.05
C MET A 27 -15.62 0.58 -38.63
N LYS A 28 -15.42 -0.44 -37.78
CA LYS A 28 -15.09 -1.79 -38.25
C LYS A 28 -16.24 -2.49 -38.97
N ARG A 29 -17.47 -1.99 -38.83
CA ARG A 29 -18.69 -2.71 -39.24
C ARG A 29 -19.44 -2.04 -40.40
N ARG A 30 -19.17 -0.78 -40.73
CA ARG A 30 -19.97 0.02 -41.68
C ARG A 30 -19.12 1.00 -42.48
N THR A 31 -19.60 1.35 -43.66
CA THR A 31 -19.15 2.53 -44.43
C THR A 31 -19.70 3.81 -43.78
N PHE A 32 -18.86 4.81 -43.60
CA PHE A 32 -19.24 6.09 -42.96
C PHE A 32 -19.45 7.17 -44.02
N THR A 33 -20.38 8.08 -43.76
CA THR A 33 -20.52 9.30 -44.55
C THR A 33 -19.34 10.23 -44.29
N SER A 34 -19.01 11.09 -45.26
CA SER A 34 -17.93 12.09 -45.11
C SER A 34 -18.10 12.95 -43.84
N LYS A 35 -19.34 13.39 -43.56
CA LYS A 35 -19.70 14.17 -42.36
C LYS A 35 -19.41 13.42 -41.06
N ALA A 36 -19.67 12.12 -41.00
CA ALA A 36 -19.40 11.33 -39.79
C ALA A 36 -17.89 11.14 -39.56
N LEU A 37 -17.11 11.00 -40.64
CA LEU A 37 -15.64 10.97 -40.55
C LEU A 37 -15.08 12.29 -40.02
N GLU A 38 -15.62 13.42 -40.46
CA GLU A 38 -15.24 14.75 -39.99
C GLU A 38 -15.54 14.93 -38.48
N GLN A 39 -16.74 14.56 -38.02
CA GLN A 39 -17.09 14.59 -36.60
C GLN A 39 -16.15 13.75 -35.73
N ILE A 40 -15.74 12.58 -36.22
CA ILE A 40 -14.80 11.72 -35.50
C ILE A 40 -13.40 12.32 -35.48
N ALA A 41 -12.98 12.96 -36.57
CA ALA A 41 -11.72 13.70 -36.61
C ALA A 41 -11.74 14.87 -35.59
N ASP A 42 -12.85 15.57 -35.45
CA ASP A 42 -13.02 16.65 -34.46
C ASP A 42 -12.97 16.15 -33.02
N LEU A 43 -13.69 15.06 -32.73
CA LEU A 43 -13.65 14.41 -31.42
C LEU A 43 -12.21 13.98 -31.09
N ARG A 44 -11.52 13.35 -32.05
CA ARG A 44 -10.13 12.94 -31.90
C ARG A 44 -9.20 14.13 -31.62
N ARG A 45 -9.34 15.23 -32.37
CA ARG A 45 -8.57 16.47 -32.13
C ARG A 45 -8.79 16.99 -30.71
N THR A 46 -10.03 16.97 -30.25
CA THR A 46 -10.40 17.39 -28.89
C THR A 46 -9.74 16.49 -27.84
N LEU A 47 -9.80 15.17 -28.03
CA LEU A 47 -9.19 14.18 -27.14
C LEU A 47 -7.67 14.33 -27.06
N VAL A 48 -6.98 14.56 -28.19
CA VAL A 48 -5.52 14.77 -28.22
C VAL A 48 -5.14 16.04 -27.44
N ARG A 49 -5.91 17.11 -27.58
CA ARG A 49 -5.68 18.34 -26.82
C ARG A 49 -5.88 18.12 -25.32
N LYS A 50 -6.96 17.42 -24.93
CA LYS A 50 -7.23 17.08 -23.53
C LYS A 50 -6.20 16.12 -22.94
N SER A 51 -5.75 15.11 -23.69
CA SER A 51 -4.67 14.24 -23.23
C SER A 51 -3.39 15.05 -23.00
N GLY A 52 -3.06 16.01 -23.87
CA GLY A 52 -1.93 16.92 -23.64
C GLY A 52 -2.04 17.71 -22.32
N LYS A 53 -3.26 18.15 -21.95
CA LYS A 53 -3.53 18.87 -20.70
C LYS A 53 -3.43 17.96 -19.48
N TYR A 54 -4.03 16.76 -19.51
CA TYR A 54 -4.22 15.93 -18.32
C TYR A 54 -3.23 14.77 -18.17
N LYS A 55 -2.44 14.43 -19.20
CA LYS A 55 -1.58 13.23 -19.17
C LYS A 55 -0.62 13.20 -17.98
N TYR A 56 -0.04 14.34 -17.60
CA TYR A 56 0.93 14.41 -16.52
C TYR A 56 0.27 14.16 -15.17
N LEU A 57 -0.89 14.78 -14.91
CA LEU A 57 -1.67 14.55 -13.70
C LEU A 57 -2.13 13.08 -13.61
N ILE A 58 -2.63 12.53 -14.71
CA ILE A 58 -3.07 11.13 -14.75
C ILE A 58 -1.90 10.18 -14.49
N ALA A 59 -0.75 10.40 -15.14
CA ALA A 59 0.45 9.59 -14.93
C ALA A 59 0.98 9.70 -13.49
N GLU A 60 1.00 10.90 -12.91
CA GLU A 60 1.38 11.12 -11.50
C GLU A 60 0.49 10.34 -10.53
N ILE A 61 -0.82 10.36 -10.74
CA ILE A 61 -1.79 9.72 -9.84
C ILE A 61 -1.82 8.20 -10.02
N THR A 62 -1.74 7.73 -11.26
CA THR A 62 -1.91 6.30 -11.57
C THR A 62 -0.59 5.53 -11.56
N GLY A 63 0.53 6.19 -11.86
CA GLY A 63 1.80 5.55 -12.20
C GLY A 63 1.83 4.97 -13.62
N ILE A 64 0.81 5.22 -14.45
CA ILE A 64 0.66 4.66 -15.80
C ILE A 64 0.92 5.75 -16.83
N GLU A 65 2.09 5.69 -17.47
CA GLU A 65 2.45 6.58 -18.59
C GLU A 65 2.59 5.81 -19.90
N ASN A 66 3.14 4.60 -19.82
CA ASN A 66 3.51 3.79 -20.97
C ASN A 66 2.84 2.41 -20.92
N VAL A 67 2.56 1.84 -22.09
CA VAL A 67 2.20 0.43 -22.28
C VAL A 67 3.26 -0.27 -23.11
N SER A 68 3.47 -1.54 -22.80
CA SER A 68 4.37 -2.41 -23.55
C SER A 68 3.71 -2.87 -24.84
N ILE A 69 4.30 -2.50 -25.98
CA ILE A 69 3.88 -2.97 -27.30
C ILE A 69 4.96 -3.88 -27.85
N PHE A 70 4.58 -5.09 -28.25
CA PHE A 70 5.49 -6.03 -28.87
C PHE A 70 5.48 -5.84 -30.39
N MET A 71 6.64 -5.52 -30.96
CA MET A 71 6.87 -5.48 -32.41
C MET A 71 8.07 -6.36 -32.73
N ASN A 72 7.90 -7.35 -33.62
CA ASN A 72 8.95 -8.30 -34.00
C ASN A 72 9.60 -8.99 -32.77
N ASN A 73 8.78 -9.47 -31.83
CA ASN A 73 9.21 -10.07 -30.56
C ASN A 73 10.09 -9.17 -29.66
N LYS A 74 10.11 -7.86 -29.89
CA LYS A 74 10.76 -6.87 -29.01
C LYS A 74 9.70 -6.01 -28.35
N GLU A 75 9.88 -5.78 -27.06
CA GLU A 75 9.02 -4.92 -26.24
C GLU A 75 9.46 -3.46 -26.40
N PHE A 76 8.50 -2.58 -26.69
CA PHE A 76 8.72 -1.15 -26.79
C PHE A 76 7.78 -0.43 -25.82
N PRO A 77 8.31 0.29 -24.81
CA PRO A 77 7.48 1.15 -23.98
C PRO A 77 6.95 2.28 -24.85
N THR A 78 5.63 2.43 -24.91
CA THR A 78 4.99 3.45 -25.74
C THR A 78 3.95 4.23 -24.95
N ASP A 79 3.97 5.55 -25.07
CA ASP A 79 3.01 6.47 -24.46
C ASP A 79 1.57 6.07 -24.81
N ILE A 80 0.75 5.83 -23.78
CA ILE A 80 -0.61 5.28 -23.96
C ILE A 80 -1.47 6.18 -24.84
N TRP A 81 -1.29 7.50 -24.73
CA TRP A 81 -2.08 8.51 -25.44
C TRP A 81 -1.74 8.54 -26.92
N SER A 82 -0.45 8.50 -27.26
CA SER A 82 0.04 8.45 -28.63
C SER A 82 -0.42 7.17 -29.33
N VAL A 83 -0.47 6.05 -28.61
CA VAL A 83 -0.96 4.79 -29.18
C VAL A 83 -2.47 4.82 -29.36
N GLY A 84 -3.21 5.19 -28.32
CA GLY A 84 -4.67 5.16 -28.26
C GLY A 84 -5.34 6.21 -29.15
N LEU A 85 -4.73 7.39 -29.30
CA LEU A 85 -5.32 8.54 -30.00
C LEU A 85 -4.64 8.90 -31.32
N LEU A 86 -3.32 8.73 -31.47
CA LEU A 86 -2.60 9.15 -32.69
C LEU A 86 -2.48 8.06 -33.77
N GLY A 87 -2.84 6.82 -33.45
CA GLY A 87 -2.81 5.72 -34.42
C GLY A 87 -3.83 5.84 -35.56
N ASN A 88 -3.53 5.17 -36.68
CA ASN A 88 -4.55 4.89 -37.69
C ASN A 88 -5.68 4.07 -37.02
N PRO A 89 -6.94 4.56 -37.05
CA PRO A 89 -8.06 3.92 -36.35
C PRO A 89 -8.31 2.48 -36.80
N VAL A 90 -7.88 2.11 -38.01
CA VAL A 90 -8.07 0.79 -38.63
C VAL A 90 -7.05 -0.24 -38.16
N THR A 91 -5.78 0.15 -37.92
CA THR A 91 -4.67 -0.81 -37.75
C THR A 91 -4.19 -1.01 -36.31
N ARG A 92 -4.61 -0.18 -35.34
CA ARG A 92 -4.13 -0.28 -33.94
C ARG A 92 -5.07 -1.01 -33.00
N THR A 93 -4.44 -1.71 -32.05
CA THR A 93 -5.02 -2.52 -30.99
C THR A 93 -6.06 -1.73 -30.17
N PRO A 94 -7.33 -2.19 -30.12
CA PRO A 94 -8.37 -1.62 -29.24
C PRO A 94 -7.90 -1.46 -27.79
N THR A 95 -6.98 -2.32 -27.35
CA THR A 95 -6.38 -2.36 -26.02
C THR A 95 -5.75 -1.04 -25.59
N ALA A 96 -5.11 -0.28 -26.50
CA ALA A 96 -4.47 0.98 -26.11
C ALA A 96 -5.46 2.07 -25.66
N LEU A 97 -6.62 2.13 -26.31
CA LEU A 97 -7.68 3.06 -25.90
C LEU A 97 -8.33 2.61 -24.59
N ASP A 98 -8.40 1.30 -24.34
CA ASP A 98 -8.89 0.75 -23.08
C ASP A 98 -7.95 1.15 -21.92
N TYR A 99 -6.62 1.10 -22.11
CA TYR A 99 -5.67 1.63 -21.13
C TYR A 99 -5.86 3.13 -20.83
N CYS A 100 -6.16 3.96 -21.85
CA CYS A 100 -6.49 5.37 -21.62
C CYS A 100 -7.73 5.52 -20.74
N LEU A 101 -8.80 4.76 -21.02
CA LEU A 101 -10.04 4.78 -20.24
C LEU A 101 -9.82 4.37 -18.79
N ASP A 102 -9.10 3.27 -18.58
CA ASP A 102 -8.80 2.73 -17.25
C ASP A 102 -7.93 3.72 -16.45
N SER A 103 -6.95 4.34 -17.10
CA SER A 103 -6.07 5.34 -16.46
C SER A 103 -6.85 6.59 -16.03
N VAL A 104 -7.76 7.11 -16.87
CA VAL A 104 -8.61 8.26 -16.47
C VAL A 104 -9.56 7.86 -15.33
N GLY A 105 -10.19 6.69 -15.43
CA GLY A 105 -11.11 6.20 -14.38
C GLY A 105 -10.43 6.03 -13.03
N GLN A 106 -9.23 5.42 -13.02
CA GLN A 106 -8.43 5.26 -11.81
C GLN A 106 -7.96 6.61 -11.26
N ALA A 107 -7.56 7.55 -12.13
CA ALA A 107 -7.16 8.89 -11.73
C ALA A 107 -8.30 9.64 -11.05
N ILE A 108 -9.53 9.58 -11.58
CA ILE A 108 -10.72 10.19 -10.96
C ILE A 108 -10.93 9.65 -9.54
N GLY A 109 -10.95 8.31 -9.37
CA GLY A 109 -11.18 7.70 -8.06
C GLY A 109 -10.11 8.09 -7.02
N LYS A 110 -8.83 8.02 -7.40
CA LYS A 110 -7.73 8.44 -6.52
C LYS A 110 -7.75 9.93 -6.22
N LEU A 111 -8.09 10.77 -7.19
CA LEU A 111 -8.16 12.22 -7.02
C LEU A 111 -9.31 12.63 -6.09
N GLU A 112 -10.46 11.96 -6.19
CA GLU A 112 -11.57 12.11 -5.24
C GLU A 112 -11.14 11.79 -3.80
N ASP A 113 -10.42 10.69 -3.61
CA ASP A 113 -9.90 10.30 -2.30
C ASP A 113 -8.87 11.32 -1.78
N ASP A 114 -7.91 11.76 -2.61
CA ASP A 114 -6.90 12.74 -2.22
C ASP A 114 -7.49 14.11 -1.89
N ILE A 115 -8.48 14.58 -2.65
CA ILE A 115 -9.22 15.81 -2.37
C ILE A 115 -10.00 15.68 -1.05
N LYS A 116 -10.69 14.56 -0.84
CA LYS A 116 -11.41 14.29 0.41
C LYS A 116 -10.47 14.25 1.61
N MET A 117 -9.24 13.79 1.41
CA MET A 117 -8.17 13.80 2.42
C MET A 117 -7.46 15.16 2.57
N GLY A 118 -7.84 16.18 1.79
CA GLY A 118 -7.22 17.51 1.82
C GLY A 118 -5.78 17.54 1.30
N LYS A 119 -5.37 16.57 0.48
CA LYS A 119 -4.01 16.49 -0.08
C LYS A 119 -3.84 17.28 -1.37
N ARG A 120 -4.94 17.48 -2.11
CA ARG A 120 -4.94 18.11 -3.44
C ARG A 120 -6.00 19.19 -3.54
N ASP A 121 -5.72 20.17 -4.39
CA ASP A 121 -6.66 21.25 -4.68
C ASP A 121 -7.85 20.74 -5.51
N THR A 122 -9.05 21.22 -5.18
CA THR A 122 -10.30 20.82 -5.86
C THR A 122 -10.40 21.31 -7.30
N GLN A 123 -9.74 22.42 -7.64
CA GLN A 123 -9.83 23.05 -8.96
C GLN A 123 -8.74 22.56 -9.90
N THR A 124 -7.50 22.44 -9.42
CA THR A 124 -6.33 22.11 -10.25
C THR A 124 -5.94 20.63 -10.15
N GLY A 125 -6.24 19.97 -9.03
CA GLY A 125 -5.76 18.62 -8.73
C GLY A 125 -4.28 18.57 -8.34
N GLU A 126 -3.62 19.73 -8.21
CA GLU A 126 -2.24 19.81 -7.77
C GLU A 126 -2.11 19.43 -6.30
N ILE A 127 -0.96 18.86 -5.94
CA ILE A 127 -0.62 18.59 -4.54
C ILE A 127 -0.54 19.94 -3.84
N LEU A 128 -1.30 20.08 -2.75
CA LEU A 128 -1.18 21.24 -1.87
C LEU A 128 0.19 21.14 -1.17
N THR A 129 1.22 21.76 -1.76
CA THR A 129 2.56 21.83 -1.15
C THR A 129 2.47 22.62 0.15
N LYS A 130 3.03 22.05 1.23
CA LYS A 130 3.05 22.56 2.61
C LYS A 130 3.81 23.89 2.81
N ALA A 131 3.52 24.93 2.02
CA ALA A 131 3.99 26.28 2.28
C ALA A 131 2.95 27.13 3.04
N ASP A 132 1.64 26.83 2.91
CA ASP A 132 0.58 27.65 3.51
C ASP A 132 -0.14 27.03 4.71
N ILE A 133 0.34 25.90 5.24
CA ILE A 133 -0.20 25.30 6.46
C ILE A 133 0.86 25.38 7.55
N SER A 134 0.76 26.41 8.37
CA SER A 134 1.51 26.54 9.62
C SER A 134 1.41 25.25 10.44
N GLY A 135 2.57 24.66 10.75
CA GLY A 135 2.76 23.79 11.91
C GLY A 135 2.06 22.42 11.97
N SER A 136 1.55 21.82 10.88
CA SER A 136 0.95 20.48 10.95
C SER A 136 1.86 19.36 10.41
N GLU A 137 2.15 18.39 11.28
CA GLU A 137 2.96 17.21 11.02
C GLU A 137 2.42 16.38 9.83
N PRO A 138 3.27 15.60 9.13
CA PRO A 138 2.82 14.71 8.05
C PRO A 138 1.66 13.79 8.49
N THR A 139 0.69 13.51 7.62
CA THR A 139 -0.47 12.66 7.93
C THR A 139 -0.05 11.29 8.45
N GLU A 140 1.00 10.68 7.89
CA GLU A 140 1.56 9.42 8.41
C GLU A 140 2.15 9.58 9.82
N ALA A 141 2.76 10.72 10.13
CA ALA A 141 3.26 11.01 11.46
C ALA A 141 2.12 11.30 12.45
N LEU A 142 1.03 11.93 12.00
CA LEU A 142 -0.20 12.13 12.78
C LEU A 142 -0.90 10.79 13.07
N THR A 143 -1.01 9.93 12.05
CA THR A 143 -1.54 8.56 12.18
C THR A 143 -0.66 7.72 13.10
N ALA A 144 0.66 7.76 12.95
CA ALA A 144 1.58 7.06 13.85
C ALA A 144 1.48 7.58 15.29
N LYS A 145 1.34 8.90 15.48
CA LYS A 145 1.12 9.47 16.82
C LYS A 145 -0.21 9.03 17.43
N ALA A 146 -1.27 8.94 16.63
CA ALA A 146 -2.56 8.43 17.09
C ALA A 146 -2.46 6.95 17.48
N ASN A 147 -1.85 6.12 16.65
CA ASN A 147 -1.69 4.68 16.93
C ASN A 147 -0.87 4.42 18.19
N TRP A 148 0.24 5.14 18.39
CA TRP A 148 1.02 5.03 19.63
C TRP A 148 0.31 5.59 20.87
N LYS A 149 -0.66 6.50 20.71
CA LYS A 149 -1.54 6.95 21.79
C LYS A 149 -2.54 5.85 22.17
N ASP A 150 -3.06 5.12 21.19
CA ASP A 150 -3.97 4.00 21.43
C ASP A 150 -3.24 2.82 22.08
N ILE A 151 -2.03 2.48 21.60
CA ILE A 151 -1.14 1.49 22.25
C ILE A 151 -0.86 1.89 23.70
N LYS A 152 -0.63 3.17 23.98
CA LYS A 152 -0.44 3.65 25.36
C LYS A 152 -1.69 3.41 26.21
N THR A 153 -2.86 3.69 25.64
CA THR A 153 -4.15 3.53 26.34
C THR A 153 -4.41 2.06 26.65
N GLU A 154 -4.14 1.16 25.70
CA GLU A 154 -4.47 -0.26 25.83
C GLU A 154 -3.42 -1.06 26.62
N TYR A 155 -2.13 -0.80 26.38
CA TYR A 155 -1.03 -1.59 26.94
C TYR A 155 -0.19 -0.84 27.97
N GLY A 156 -0.46 0.45 28.21
CA GLY A 156 0.36 1.28 29.11
C GLY A 156 1.75 1.60 28.56
N VAL A 157 2.00 1.38 27.26
CA VAL A 157 3.33 1.55 26.64
C VAL A 157 3.36 2.74 25.70
N THR A 158 4.28 3.67 25.93
CA THR A 158 4.56 4.77 25.00
C THR A 158 5.67 4.39 24.02
N LYS A 159 5.71 5.02 22.84
CA LYS A 159 6.83 4.88 21.89
C LYS A 159 8.20 5.12 22.55
N ARG A 160 8.27 6.11 23.45
CA ARG A 160 9.49 6.45 24.19
C ARG A 160 9.88 5.36 25.19
N SER A 161 8.93 4.85 25.99
CA SER A 161 9.22 3.80 26.99
C SER A 161 9.58 2.48 26.30
N PHE A 162 8.90 2.12 25.22
CA PHE A 162 9.28 0.99 24.37
C PHE A 162 10.69 1.18 23.80
N GLY A 163 10.98 2.37 23.26
CA GLY A 163 12.31 2.70 22.75
C GLY A 163 13.43 2.56 23.78
N LYS A 164 13.19 2.91 25.04
CA LYS A 164 14.17 2.73 26.13
C LYS A 164 14.49 1.25 26.36
N ARG A 165 13.49 0.37 26.28
CA ARG A 165 13.63 -1.08 26.44
C ARG A 165 14.42 -1.73 25.30
N ILE A 166 14.25 -1.23 24.08
CA ILE A 166 15.01 -1.71 22.91
C ILE A 166 16.23 -0.83 22.60
N ASN A 167 16.87 -0.25 23.63
CA ASN A 167 18.02 0.65 23.43
C ASN A 167 19.26 -0.04 22.82
N PHE A 168 19.30 -1.38 22.85
CA PHE A 168 20.33 -2.21 22.25
C PHE A 168 20.24 -2.24 20.71
N VAL A 169 19.08 -1.89 20.13
CA VAL A 169 18.91 -1.69 18.69
C VAL A 169 19.43 -0.29 18.33
N LYS A 170 20.73 -0.22 17.96
CA LYS A 170 21.43 1.02 17.61
C LYS A 170 21.20 1.48 16.17
N ASP A 171 20.94 0.54 15.26
CA ASP A 171 20.70 0.81 13.86
C ASP A 171 19.38 1.60 13.68
N PRO A 172 19.43 2.84 13.13
CA PRO A 172 18.23 3.68 12.99
C PRO A 172 17.17 3.06 12.08
N PHE A 173 17.58 2.38 11.01
CA PHE A 173 16.67 1.76 10.05
C PHE A 173 15.94 0.57 10.69
N LYS A 174 16.67 -0.35 11.34
CA LYS A 174 16.05 -1.48 12.06
C LYS A 174 15.09 -1.01 13.13
N ARG A 175 15.47 0.04 13.86
CA ARG A 175 14.64 0.64 14.91
C ARG A 175 13.36 1.25 14.32
N ALA A 176 13.45 1.93 13.18
CA ALA A 176 12.29 2.47 12.47
C ALA A 176 11.34 1.36 11.99
N VAL A 177 11.88 0.29 11.42
CA VAL A 177 11.13 -0.91 10.98
C VAL A 177 10.41 -1.55 12.17
N ILE A 178 11.09 -1.77 13.30
CA ILE A 178 10.46 -2.32 14.51
C ILE A 178 9.30 -1.44 14.98
N TYR A 179 9.47 -0.12 15.06
CA TYR A 179 8.36 0.75 15.48
C TYR A 179 7.16 0.69 14.53
N ARG A 180 7.40 0.66 13.21
CA ARG A 180 6.36 0.53 12.19
C ARG A 180 5.63 -0.81 12.35
N ASP A 181 6.36 -1.90 12.50
CA ASP A 181 5.77 -3.24 12.51
C ASP A 181 4.99 -3.50 13.82
N VAL A 182 5.43 -2.94 14.95
CA VAL A 182 4.64 -2.90 16.19
C VAL A 182 3.31 -2.18 15.99
N GLU A 183 3.37 -1.01 15.35
CA GLU A 183 2.19 -0.19 15.09
C GLU A 183 1.22 -0.89 14.14
N GLN A 184 1.73 -1.46 13.05
CA GLN A 184 0.92 -2.20 12.08
C GLN A 184 0.31 -3.48 12.68
N ALA A 185 1.06 -4.21 13.53
CA ALA A 185 0.51 -5.39 14.20
C ALA A 185 -0.68 -5.03 15.09
N PHE A 186 -0.59 -3.90 15.81
CA PHE A 186 -1.68 -3.35 16.60
C PHE A 186 -2.90 -2.96 15.74
N ILE A 187 -2.70 -2.22 14.64
CA ILE A 187 -3.80 -1.80 13.75
C ILE A 187 -4.51 -3.00 13.13
N LEU A 188 -3.74 -4.01 12.68
CA LEU A 188 -4.26 -5.23 12.09
C LEU A 188 -5.13 -5.99 13.09
N GLU A 189 -4.69 -6.12 14.35
CA GLU A 189 -5.48 -6.72 15.42
C GLU A 189 -6.80 -5.97 15.63
N ARG A 190 -6.73 -4.64 15.81
CA ARG A 190 -7.88 -3.78 16.07
C ARG A 190 -8.90 -3.80 14.93
N SER A 191 -8.43 -3.98 13.71
CA SER A 191 -9.24 -4.05 12.49
C SER A 191 -9.80 -5.45 12.20
N GLY A 192 -9.54 -6.43 13.08
CA GLY A 192 -10.06 -7.81 12.94
C GLY A 192 -9.22 -8.72 12.03
N PHE A 193 -8.05 -8.27 11.58
CA PHE A 193 -7.11 -9.08 10.79
C PHE A 193 -6.20 -9.90 11.71
N SER A 194 -6.79 -10.85 12.44
CA SER A 194 -6.11 -11.60 13.51
C SER A 194 -4.88 -12.37 13.04
N LYS A 195 -4.97 -13.06 11.89
CA LYS A 195 -3.84 -13.85 11.35
C LYS A 195 -2.66 -12.97 10.92
N PRO A 196 -2.84 -11.91 10.09
CA PRO A 196 -1.77 -10.96 9.79
C PRO A 196 -1.14 -10.32 11.03
N ALA A 197 -1.96 -9.96 12.03
CA ALA A 197 -1.47 -9.39 13.28
C ALA A 197 -0.53 -10.34 14.03
N VAL A 198 -0.89 -11.62 14.15
CA VAL A 198 -0.04 -12.65 14.80
C VAL A 198 1.26 -12.85 14.03
N ILE A 199 1.21 -12.91 12.70
CA ILE A 199 2.41 -13.10 11.87
C ILE A 199 3.38 -11.94 12.07
N LEU A 200 2.89 -10.70 12.02
CA LEU A 200 3.71 -9.51 12.16
C LEU A 200 4.26 -9.38 13.59
N ALA A 201 3.43 -9.63 14.60
CA ALA A 201 3.87 -9.62 16.00
C ALA A 201 4.95 -10.68 16.28
N GLY A 202 4.77 -11.91 15.77
CA GLY A 202 5.76 -12.98 15.87
C GLY A 202 7.10 -12.61 15.24
N GLY A 203 7.08 -12.01 14.04
CA GLY A 203 8.28 -11.51 13.37
C GLY A 203 9.02 -10.41 14.15
N VAL A 204 8.27 -9.46 14.75
CA VAL A 204 8.86 -8.42 15.62
C VAL A 204 9.53 -9.05 16.84
N ILE A 205 8.85 -9.98 17.51
CA ILE A 205 9.40 -10.64 18.71
C ILE A 205 10.67 -11.42 18.35
N GLU A 206 10.64 -12.17 17.26
CA GLU A 206 11.78 -12.93 16.78
C GLU A 206 13.01 -12.05 16.55
N GLU A 207 12.83 -10.95 15.80
CA GLU A 207 13.92 -10.03 15.50
C GLU A 207 14.45 -9.34 16.77
N LEU A 208 13.58 -9.01 17.73
CA LEU A 208 13.98 -8.45 19.01
C LEU A 208 14.84 -9.41 19.83
N LEU A 209 14.43 -10.68 19.95
CA LEU A 209 15.21 -11.70 20.66
C LEU A 209 16.57 -11.91 19.99
N ARG A 210 16.61 -12.03 18.67
CA ARG A 210 17.85 -12.18 17.89
C ARG A 210 18.82 -11.02 18.12
N LEU A 211 18.31 -9.78 18.04
CA LEU A 211 19.12 -8.58 18.28
C LEU A 211 19.58 -8.48 19.73
N TYR A 212 18.76 -8.93 20.68
CA TYR A 212 19.11 -8.93 22.11
C TYR A 212 20.22 -9.92 22.42
N LEU A 213 20.12 -11.16 21.92
CA LEU A 213 21.17 -12.17 22.05
C LEU A 213 22.49 -11.70 21.43
N LYS A 214 22.42 -11.09 20.24
CA LYS A 214 23.59 -10.47 19.59
C LYS A 214 24.21 -9.37 20.46
N HIS A 215 23.39 -8.52 21.08
CA HIS A 215 23.87 -7.48 22.00
C HIS A 215 24.56 -8.07 23.25
N LYS A 216 24.00 -9.15 23.81
CA LYS A 216 24.57 -9.89 24.94
C LYS A 216 25.75 -10.79 24.56
N LYS A 217 26.07 -10.91 23.27
CA LYS A 217 27.10 -11.82 22.72
C LYS A 217 26.86 -13.28 23.08
N ILE A 218 25.59 -13.69 23.16
CA ILE A 218 25.20 -15.07 23.43
C ILE A 218 24.83 -15.71 22.08
N THR A 219 25.43 -16.88 21.82
CA THR A 219 25.14 -17.64 20.60
C THR A 219 23.85 -18.44 20.81
N PRO A 220 22.86 -18.31 19.92
CA PRO A 220 21.63 -19.09 20.03
C PRO A 220 21.87 -20.56 19.74
N THR A 221 21.09 -21.44 20.37
CA THR A 221 21.12 -22.89 20.13
C THR A 221 20.91 -23.24 18.66
N ASN A 222 20.05 -22.47 17.96
CA ASN A 222 19.88 -22.51 16.51
C ASN A 222 19.27 -21.19 16.00
N ASP A 223 19.32 -20.97 14.70
CA ASP A 223 18.79 -19.76 14.04
C ASP A 223 17.28 -19.85 13.77
N SER A 224 16.51 -20.17 14.81
CA SER A 224 15.05 -20.21 14.75
C SER A 224 14.43 -19.49 15.94
N PHE A 225 13.16 -19.12 15.79
CA PHE A 225 12.42 -18.46 16.86
C PHE A 225 12.44 -19.23 18.19
N ASP A 226 12.18 -20.54 18.14
CA ASP A 226 12.24 -21.41 19.33
C ASP A 226 13.66 -21.49 19.89
N GLY A 227 14.67 -21.51 19.02
CA GLY A 227 16.09 -21.46 19.43
C GLY A 227 16.43 -20.19 20.19
N TYR A 228 15.94 -19.04 19.75
CA TYR A 228 16.15 -17.78 20.46
C TYR A 228 15.45 -17.76 21.82
N ILE A 229 14.19 -18.20 21.90
CA ILE A 229 13.44 -18.28 23.16
C ILE A 229 14.16 -19.21 24.14
N GLN A 230 14.51 -20.43 23.72
CA GLN A 230 15.20 -21.42 24.56
C GLN A 230 16.53 -20.88 25.07
N THR A 231 17.30 -20.20 24.21
CA THR A 231 18.58 -19.59 24.60
C THR A 231 18.36 -18.52 25.67
N CYS A 232 17.35 -17.65 25.48
CA CYS A 232 17.01 -16.64 26.48
C CYS A 232 16.55 -17.24 27.81
N GLU A 233 15.76 -18.31 27.79
CA GLU A 233 15.32 -19.04 28.99
C GLU A 233 16.51 -19.64 29.76
N GLN A 234 17.39 -20.36 29.05
CA GLN A 234 18.57 -21.02 29.64
C GLN A 234 19.55 -20.03 30.27
N ASN A 235 19.61 -18.81 29.75
CA ASN A 235 20.48 -17.75 30.27
C ASN A 235 19.77 -16.83 31.28
N GLY A 236 18.54 -17.15 31.70
CA GLY A 236 17.77 -16.35 32.66
C GLY A 236 17.44 -14.93 32.16
N LEU A 237 17.40 -14.73 30.84
CA LEU A 237 17.16 -13.42 30.21
C LEU A 237 15.67 -13.08 30.09
N LEU A 238 14.80 -14.09 30.17
CA LEU A 238 13.35 -13.91 30.20
C LEU A 238 12.82 -14.48 31.51
N LYS A 239 11.87 -13.77 32.13
CA LYS A 239 11.16 -14.29 33.30
C LYS A 239 10.36 -15.52 32.91
N ALA A 240 10.15 -16.45 33.85
CA ALA A 240 9.43 -17.70 33.62
C ALA A 240 7.97 -17.55 33.14
N GLY A 241 7.38 -16.36 33.27
CA GLY A 241 6.06 -16.03 32.70
C GLY A 241 6.14 -15.54 31.25
N VAL A 242 7.27 -14.95 30.84
CA VAL A 242 7.50 -14.38 29.51
C VAL A 242 7.95 -15.44 28.52
N SER A 243 8.62 -16.50 29.00
CA SER A 243 8.84 -17.73 28.23
C SER A 243 7.52 -18.32 27.74
N ARG A 244 6.44 -18.24 28.51
CA ARG A 244 5.09 -18.70 28.12
C ARG A 244 4.39 -17.68 27.23
N LEU A 245 5.06 -17.22 26.17
CA LEU A 245 4.42 -16.57 25.04
C LEU A 245 3.18 -17.36 24.61
N THR A 246 2.15 -16.66 24.16
CA THR A 246 0.97 -17.34 23.60
C THR A 246 1.42 -18.30 22.49
N ASP A 247 0.85 -19.51 22.45
CA ASP A 247 1.19 -20.53 21.44
C ASP A 247 1.06 -19.98 20.01
N SER A 248 0.14 -19.04 19.81
CA SER A 248 -0.06 -18.34 18.53
C SER A 248 1.16 -17.52 18.12
N ALA A 249 1.84 -16.85 19.04
CA ALA A 249 3.09 -16.15 18.77
C ALA A 249 4.24 -17.14 18.51
N ARG A 250 4.35 -18.24 19.28
CA ARG A 250 5.38 -19.29 19.08
C ARG A 250 5.27 -19.98 17.72
N HIS A 251 4.06 -20.19 17.24
CA HIS A 251 3.79 -20.91 16.00
C HIS A 251 3.40 -20.01 14.83
N PHE A 252 3.72 -18.71 14.88
CA PHE A 252 3.31 -17.75 13.85
C PHE A 252 3.79 -18.14 12.44
N ARG A 253 4.99 -18.74 12.33
CA ARG A 253 5.54 -19.24 11.05
C ARG A 253 4.67 -20.33 10.43
N ASN A 254 3.93 -21.10 11.24
CA ASN A 254 3.02 -22.13 10.74
C ASN A 254 1.81 -21.52 10.03
N LEU A 255 1.48 -20.26 10.29
CA LEU A 255 0.38 -19.55 9.66
C LEU A 255 0.69 -19.08 8.24
N VAL A 256 1.95 -19.15 7.79
CA VAL A 256 2.37 -18.73 6.44
C VAL A 256 2.78 -19.89 5.53
N HIS A 257 2.83 -21.13 6.03
CA HIS A 257 3.17 -22.31 5.24
C HIS A 257 1.92 -22.93 4.62
N LEU A 258 1.79 -22.84 3.29
CA LEU A 258 0.63 -23.33 2.53
C LEU A 258 0.28 -24.79 2.80
N SER A 259 1.28 -25.67 2.96
CA SER A 259 1.07 -27.10 3.28
C SER A 259 0.44 -27.33 4.66
N ARG A 260 0.66 -26.41 5.60
CA ARG A 260 0.01 -26.43 6.93
C ARG A 260 -1.37 -25.76 6.91
N GLU A 261 -1.60 -24.80 6.00
CA GLU A 261 -2.92 -24.20 5.82
C GLU A 261 -3.95 -25.19 5.28
N GLU A 262 -3.55 -26.00 4.29
CA GLU A 262 -4.42 -27.00 3.65
C GLU A 262 -4.94 -28.03 4.64
N THR A 263 -4.08 -28.47 5.57
CA THR A 263 -4.37 -29.58 6.49
C THR A 263 -4.99 -29.14 7.81
N LYS A 264 -4.70 -27.92 8.29
CA LYS A 264 -5.09 -27.49 9.65
C LYS A 264 -6.01 -26.28 9.71
N ARG A 265 -6.32 -25.61 8.58
CA ARG A 265 -7.15 -24.38 8.50
C ARG A 265 -7.00 -23.52 9.76
N HIS A 266 -5.78 -23.08 10.04
CA HIS A 266 -5.48 -22.37 11.28
C HIS A 266 -6.28 -21.07 11.36
N THR A 267 -7.41 -21.10 12.06
CA THR A 267 -8.18 -19.91 12.42
C THR A 267 -7.55 -19.29 13.66
N THR A 268 -6.98 -18.10 13.48
CA THR A 268 -6.47 -17.31 14.58
C THR A 268 -7.62 -16.50 15.17
N SER A 269 -7.94 -16.72 16.45
CA SER A 269 -8.96 -15.92 17.13
C SER A 269 -8.49 -14.49 17.38
N LYS A 270 -9.43 -13.58 17.62
CA LYS A 270 -9.11 -12.21 18.07
C LYS A 270 -8.30 -12.21 19.36
N SER A 271 -8.66 -13.07 20.33
CA SER A 271 -7.92 -13.20 21.59
C SER A 271 -6.47 -13.64 21.39
N ALA A 272 -6.21 -14.53 20.43
CA ALA A 272 -4.85 -14.93 20.07
C ALA A 272 -4.04 -13.77 19.48
N ALA A 273 -4.66 -12.94 18.63
CA ALA A 273 -4.01 -11.75 18.07
C ALA A 273 -3.67 -10.71 19.14
N ILE A 274 -4.61 -10.40 20.04
CA ILE A 274 -4.36 -9.52 21.20
C ILE A 274 -3.20 -10.07 22.03
N GLY A 275 -3.21 -11.37 22.32
CA GLY A 275 -2.15 -12.04 23.07
C GLY A 275 -0.77 -11.95 22.39
N ALA A 276 -0.70 -12.10 21.07
CA ALA A 276 0.54 -11.97 20.31
C ALA A 276 1.07 -10.53 20.29
N VAL A 277 0.20 -9.52 20.08
CA VAL A 277 0.59 -8.10 20.12
C VAL A 277 1.07 -7.71 21.53
N SER A 278 0.32 -8.11 22.57
CA SER A 278 0.70 -7.90 23.98
C SER A 278 2.06 -8.53 24.32
N SER A 279 2.36 -9.68 23.72
CA SER A 279 3.64 -10.38 23.92
C SER A 279 4.85 -9.56 23.49
N ILE A 280 4.72 -8.67 22.50
CA ILE A 280 5.80 -7.76 22.09
C ILE A 280 6.23 -6.88 23.27
N PHE A 281 5.26 -6.29 23.95
CA PHE A 281 5.50 -5.37 25.06
C PHE A 281 5.98 -6.10 26.31
N THR A 282 5.45 -7.30 26.55
CA THR A 282 5.85 -8.19 27.63
C THR A 282 7.32 -8.60 27.50
N ILE A 283 7.76 -9.04 26.31
CA ILE A 283 9.17 -9.38 26.07
C ILE A 283 10.07 -8.15 26.18
N ALA A 284 9.65 -7.02 25.63
CA ALA A 284 10.45 -5.80 25.73
C ALA A 284 10.68 -5.37 27.19
N ASN A 285 9.81 -5.73 28.14
CA ASN A 285 10.03 -5.41 29.56
C ASN A 285 11.23 -6.15 30.18
N ASP A 286 11.65 -7.26 29.59
CA ASP A 286 12.72 -8.11 30.12
C ASP A 286 14.09 -7.80 29.51
N PHE A 287 14.17 -6.89 28.53
CA PHE A 287 15.42 -6.47 27.91
C PHE A 287 16.20 -5.43 28.73
#